data_AF-A0A832VM49-F1
#
_entry.id   AF-A0A832VM49-F1
#
_cell.length_a   1.000
_cell.length_b   1.000
_cell.length_c   1.000
_cell.angle_alpha   90.00
_cell.angle_beta   90.00
_cell.angle_gamma   90.00
#
_symmetry.space_group_name_H-M   'P 1'
#
loop_
_entity.id
_entity.type
_entity.pdbx_description
1 polymer ?
#
loop_
_entity_poly.entity_id
_entity_poly.type
_entity_poly.pdbx_seq_one_letter_code
_entity_poly.pdbx_strand_id
1 'polypeptide(L)'
;MEKSAEMIWLDAIEANEEGDRSTALTLAEEVVSLEEDHADAWFAVAQWTLPIDSRGKQAMPNIIQASKSMASIRKVVELDPQNEHAWRIGGEIMVGHLGMLEHGLEWWEGRKEAAPSDVLPYFEQVSILIRLGYFEEAGEYLDVMDRLIESQPSKSLESRARRLRGIFEEQGSMEKELGFEPQNGKDDSWELISRMRKKKPITETYFLLMFVMPIVFLLGSAAMMLFAEVPYSTAIVMLLIIAMYFGIARFSRRLLLKLNRPESFLNRAIDIESSSGMVCVPNEIRESKLYSHVVRSRTPAYQERLGIIEESSEPLPRKWTLNVPEL
;
A
#
# COMPACT_ATOMS: atom_id res chain seq x y z
N MET A 1 -39.71 17.32 -24.72
CA MET A 1 -39.90 16.51 -23.51
C MET A 1 -38.51 16.32 -22.96
N GLU A 2 -38.16 16.96 -21.85
CA GLU A 2 -36.94 16.60 -21.12
C GLU A 2 -37.02 15.10 -20.83
N LYS A 3 -35.96 14.36 -21.18
CA LYS A 3 -35.85 12.97 -20.75
C LYS A 3 -35.76 13.00 -19.22
N SER A 4 -36.55 12.15 -18.57
CA SER A 4 -36.43 11.95 -17.11
C SER A 4 -35.01 11.47 -16.80
N ALA A 5 -34.45 11.86 -15.66
CA ALA A 5 -33.13 11.41 -15.22
C ALA A 5 -33.05 9.87 -15.21
N GLU A 6 -34.13 9.19 -14.83
CA GLU A 6 -34.24 7.72 -14.92
C GLU A 6 -34.04 7.16 -16.34
N MET A 7 -34.56 7.83 -17.39
CA MET A 7 -34.34 7.39 -18.76
C MET A 7 -32.89 7.60 -19.19
N ILE A 8 -32.29 8.72 -18.80
CA ILE A 8 -30.87 9.01 -19.10
C ILE A 8 -29.98 7.99 -18.39
N TRP A 9 -30.36 7.59 -17.16
CA TRP A 9 -29.65 6.57 -16.41
C TRP A 9 -29.73 5.19 -17.07
N LEU A 10 -30.90 4.78 -17.57
CA LEU A 10 -31.05 3.55 -18.34
C LEU A 10 -30.20 3.59 -19.62
N ASP A 11 -30.23 4.71 -20.36
CA ASP A 11 -29.39 4.90 -21.55
C ASP A 11 -27.89 4.81 -21.18
N ALA A 12 -27.48 5.31 -20.00
CA ALA A 12 -26.11 5.23 -19.51
C ALA A 12 -25.66 3.79 -19.23
N ILE A 13 -26.53 2.99 -18.59
CA ILE A 13 -26.28 1.57 -18.33
C ILE A 13 -26.14 0.81 -19.65
N GLU A 14 -27.07 1.01 -20.59
CA GLU A 14 -27.05 0.35 -21.90
C GLU A 14 -25.76 0.68 -22.66
N ALA A 15 -25.36 1.96 -22.72
CA ALA A 15 -24.10 2.36 -23.34
C ALA A 15 -22.87 1.68 -22.70
N ASN A 16 -22.86 1.50 -21.37
CA ASN A 16 -21.78 0.81 -20.69
C ASN A 16 -21.77 -0.70 -21.01
N GLU A 17 -22.94 -1.34 -21.11
CA GLU A 17 -23.07 -2.75 -21.51
C GLU A 17 -22.62 -3.00 -22.96
N GLU A 18 -22.86 -2.05 -23.85
CA GLU A 18 -22.37 -2.05 -25.24
C GLU A 18 -20.85 -1.80 -25.34
N GLY A 19 -20.22 -1.38 -24.24
CA GLY A 19 -18.79 -1.06 -24.17
C GLY A 19 -18.45 0.38 -24.53
N ASP A 20 -19.43 1.23 -24.80
CA ASP A 20 -19.22 2.67 -24.97
C ASP A 20 -19.24 3.40 -23.62
N ARG A 21 -18.15 3.19 -22.88
CA ARG A 21 -17.97 3.80 -21.56
C ARG A 21 -17.85 5.32 -21.59
N SER A 22 -17.47 5.90 -22.74
CA SER A 22 -17.34 7.35 -22.88
C SER A 22 -18.70 8.03 -22.90
N THR A 23 -19.63 7.45 -23.66
CA THR A 23 -21.03 7.86 -23.69
C THR A 23 -21.70 7.58 -22.35
N ALA A 24 -21.48 6.39 -21.78
CA ALA A 24 -22.01 6.04 -20.46
C ALA A 24 -21.60 7.04 -19.38
N LEU A 25 -20.31 7.41 -19.32
CA LEU A 25 -19.80 8.41 -18.36
C LEU A 25 -20.45 9.78 -18.57
N THR A 26 -20.62 10.21 -19.81
CA THR A 26 -21.27 11.50 -20.13
C THR A 26 -22.73 11.51 -19.66
N LEU A 27 -23.46 10.42 -19.92
CA LEU A 27 -24.85 10.28 -19.50
C LEU A 27 -24.98 10.19 -17.98
N ALA A 28 -24.09 9.46 -17.29
CA ALA A 28 -24.07 9.42 -15.82
C ALA A 28 -23.74 10.80 -15.21
N GLU A 29 -22.86 11.58 -15.83
CA GLU A 29 -22.58 12.97 -15.43
C GLU A 29 -23.80 13.88 -15.63
N GLU A 30 -24.57 13.67 -16.70
CA GLU A 30 -25.84 14.36 -16.92
C GLU A 30 -26.87 14.00 -15.84
N VAL A 31 -27.01 12.71 -15.49
CA VAL A 31 -27.91 12.25 -14.42
C VAL A 31 -27.59 12.94 -13.10
N VAL A 32 -26.33 12.92 -12.64
CA VAL A 32 -25.97 13.55 -11.35
C VAL A 32 -26.08 15.07 -11.37
N SER A 33 -26.08 15.70 -12.54
CA SER A 33 -26.33 17.14 -12.68
C SER A 33 -27.81 17.52 -12.58
N LEU A 34 -28.70 16.57 -12.89
CA LEU A 34 -30.16 16.73 -12.76
C LEU A 34 -30.65 16.29 -11.37
N GLU A 35 -30.10 15.18 -10.87
CA GLU A 35 -30.44 14.54 -9.60
C GLU A 35 -29.17 14.28 -8.79
N GLU A 36 -28.82 15.24 -7.92
CA GLU A 36 -27.61 15.15 -7.09
C GLU A 36 -27.66 14.02 -6.05
N ASP A 37 -28.85 13.51 -5.73
CA ASP A 37 -29.08 12.42 -4.76
C ASP A 37 -29.05 11.01 -5.39
N HIS A 38 -28.75 10.88 -6.68
CA HIS A 38 -28.67 9.60 -7.37
C HIS A 38 -27.34 8.85 -7.09
N ALA A 39 -27.29 8.07 -6.01
CA ALA A 39 -26.09 7.36 -5.55
C ALA A 39 -25.46 6.43 -6.61
N ASP A 40 -26.27 5.66 -7.36
CA ASP A 40 -25.76 4.73 -8.37
C ASP A 40 -25.10 5.44 -9.56
N ALA A 41 -25.64 6.58 -9.97
CA ALA A 41 -25.06 7.40 -11.03
C ALA A 41 -23.72 8.01 -10.57
N TRP A 42 -23.64 8.51 -9.33
CA TRP A 42 -22.36 8.94 -8.74
C TRP A 42 -21.34 7.81 -8.69
N PHE A 43 -21.77 6.60 -8.35
CA PHE A 43 -20.90 5.45 -8.31
C PHE A 43 -20.42 5.04 -9.70
N ALA A 44 -21.29 5.11 -10.71
CA ALA A 44 -20.91 4.93 -12.10
C ALA A 44 -19.93 5.99 -12.59
N VAL A 45 -20.14 7.29 -12.30
CA VAL A 45 -19.17 8.34 -12.63
C VAL A 45 -17.81 8.03 -12.01
N ALA A 46 -17.79 7.63 -10.74
CA ALA A 46 -16.56 7.25 -10.05
C ALA A 46 -15.84 6.08 -10.73
N GLN A 47 -16.54 5.00 -11.03
CA GLN A 47 -15.96 3.83 -11.67
C GLN A 47 -15.53 4.12 -13.11
N TRP A 48 -16.42 4.72 -13.90
CA TRP A 48 -16.26 4.90 -15.34
C TRP A 48 -15.19 5.91 -15.71
N THR A 49 -14.86 6.82 -14.78
CA THR A 49 -13.69 7.71 -14.89
C THR A 49 -12.35 6.96 -14.82
N LEU A 50 -12.26 5.89 -14.03
CA LEU A 50 -11.02 5.12 -13.86
C LEU A 50 -10.72 4.32 -15.13
N PRO A 51 -9.46 4.19 -15.57
CA PRO A 51 -9.15 3.47 -16.81
C PRO A 51 -9.45 1.96 -16.72
N ILE A 52 -9.72 1.33 -17.86
CA ILE A 52 -9.94 -0.12 -17.97
C ILE A 52 -8.61 -0.82 -18.21
N ASP A 53 -8.44 -1.97 -17.57
CA ASP A 53 -7.33 -2.87 -17.83
C ASP A 53 -7.27 -3.29 -19.30
N SER A 54 -6.08 -3.23 -19.89
CA SER A 54 -5.87 -3.56 -21.30
C SER A 54 -4.91 -4.73 -21.42
N ARG A 55 -5.39 -5.85 -21.98
CA ARG A 55 -4.57 -7.03 -22.38
C ARG A 55 -3.51 -7.43 -21.33
N GLY A 56 -3.95 -7.67 -20.09
CA GLY A 56 -3.07 -8.14 -19.01
C GLY A 56 -2.17 -7.06 -18.38
N LYS A 57 -2.32 -5.80 -18.77
CA LYS A 57 -1.70 -4.66 -18.10
C LYS A 57 -2.77 -3.88 -17.35
N GLN A 58 -2.61 -3.78 -16.03
CA GLN A 58 -3.46 -2.92 -15.21
C GLN A 58 -3.27 -1.47 -15.66
N ALA A 59 -4.35 -0.80 -16.07
CA ALA A 59 -4.28 0.60 -16.42
C ALA A 59 -4.44 1.41 -15.13
N MET A 60 -3.51 2.31 -14.87
CA MET A 60 -3.52 3.10 -13.64
C MET A 60 -4.01 4.51 -13.94
N PRO A 61 -4.87 5.11 -13.09
CA PRO A 61 -5.36 6.45 -13.29
C PRO A 61 -4.24 7.50 -13.19
N ASN A 62 -4.40 8.60 -13.92
CA ASN A 62 -3.67 9.85 -13.67
C ASN A 62 -4.30 10.63 -12.51
N ILE A 63 -3.68 11.74 -12.08
CA ILE A 63 -4.16 12.51 -10.93
C ILE A 63 -5.57 13.08 -11.13
N ILE A 64 -5.92 13.47 -12.37
CA ILE A 64 -7.23 14.06 -12.70
C ILE A 64 -8.32 13.01 -12.56
N GLN A 65 -8.11 11.81 -13.12
CA GLN A 65 -9.04 10.69 -13.03
C GLN A 65 -9.20 10.22 -11.58
N ALA A 66 -8.09 10.07 -10.86
CA ALA A 66 -8.10 9.70 -9.44
C ALA A 66 -8.87 10.74 -8.60
N SER A 67 -8.64 12.04 -8.83
CA SER A 67 -9.32 13.11 -8.10
C SER A 67 -10.81 13.19 -8.40
N LYS A 68 -11.21 13.08 -9.68
CA LYS A 68 -12.62 13.06 -10.09
C LYS A 68 -13.33 11.84 -9.51
N SER A 69 -12.72 10.66 -9.61
CA SER A 69 -13.27 9.44 -9.02
C SER A 69 -13.41 9.55 -7.50
N MET A 70 -12.42 10.10 -6.79
CA MET A 70 -12.49 10.34 -5.34
C MET A 70 -13.63 11.31 -4.96
N ALA A 71 -13.83 12.39 -5.74
CA ALA A 71 -14.90 13.35 -5.50
C ALA A 71 -16.28 12.70 -5.66
N SER A 72 -16.48 11.89 -6.72
CA SER A 72 -17.71 11.14 -6.93
C SER A 72 -17.92 10.07 -5.84
N ILE A 73 -16.89 9.34 -5.43
CA ILE A 73 -17.00 8.34 -4.34
C ILE A 73 -17.39 8.98 -3.01
N ARG A 74 -16.89 10.18 -2.70
CA ARG A 74 -17.32 10.93 -1.50
C ARG A 74 -18.83 11.17 -1.52
N LYS A 75 -19.39 11.56 -2.68
CA LYS A 75 -20.84 11.71 -2.84
C LYS A 75 -21.59 10.39 -2.65
N VAL A 76 -21.05 9.28 -3.17
CA VAL A 76 -21.67 7.96 -2.96
C VAL A 76 -21.75 7.61 -1.49
N VAL A 77 -20.66 7.76 -0.71
CA VAL A 77 -20.68 7.40 0.72
C VAL A 77 -21.52 8.37 1.56
N GLU A 78 -21.67 9.63 1.13
CA GLU A 78 -22.61 10.58 1.74
C GLU A 78 -24.08 10.15 1.54
N LEU A 79 -24.43 9.63 0.36
CA LEU A 79 -25.79 9.23 0.00
C LEU A 79 -26.14 7.80 0.46
N ASP A 80 -25.19 6.87 0.33
CA ASP A 80 -25.29 5.48 0.75
C ASP A 80 -24.03 5.07 1.55
N PRO A 81 -24.01 5.37 2.87
CA PRO A 81 -22.89 5.01 3.74
C PRO A 81 -22.67 3.49 3.86
N GLN A 82 -23.66 2.66 3.51
CA GLN A 82 -23.54 1.21 3.62
C GLN A 82 -22.84 0.57 2.41
N ASN A 83 -22.63 1.34 1.33
CA ASN A 83 -21.99 0.86 0.11
C ASN A 83 -20.52 0.46 0.32
N GLU A 84 -20.27 -0.80 0.63
CA GLU A 84 -18.93 -1.35 0.85
C GLU A 84 -17.99 -1.11 -0.34
N HIS A 85 -18.51 -1.21 -1.57
CA HIS A 85 -17.70 -1.03 -2.77
C HIS A 85 -17.21 0.41 -2.92
N ALA A 86 -18.03 1.40 -2.56
CA ALA A 86 -17.63 2.81 -2.59
C ALA A 86 -16.49 3.09 -1.60
N TRP A 87 -16.60 2.59 -0.36
CA TRP A 87 -15.53 2.69 0.64
C TRP A 87 -14.22 2.06 0.16
N ARG A 88 -14.30 0.85 -0.41
CA ARG A 88 -13.14 0.13 -0.93
C ARG A 88 -12.45 0.90 -2.07
N ILE A 89 -13.20 1.38 -3.05
CA ILE A 89 -12.67 2.15 -4.19
C ILE A 89 -12.07 3.46 -3.69
N GLY A 90 -12.76 4.19 -2.81
CA GLY A 90 -12.25 5.44 -2.24
C GLY A 90 -10.94 5.24 -1.48
N GLY A 91 -10.84 4.18 -0.67
CA GLY A 91 -9.62 3.84 0.05
C GLY A 91 -8.46 3.48 -0.89
N GLU A 92 -8.72 2.69 -1.93
CA GLU A 92 -7.73 2.33 -2.96
C GLU A 92 -7.20 3.58 -3.69
N ILE A 93 -8.09 4.50 -4.07
CA ILE A 93 -7.71 5.76 -4.72
C ILE A 93 -6.89 6.63 -3.77
N MET A 94 -7.39 6.85 -2.56
CA MET A 94 -6.78 7.75 -1.60
C MET A 94 -5.38 7.28 -1.16
N VAL A 95 -5.27 6.00 -0.78
CA VAL A 95 -4.04 5.41 -0.23
C VAL A 95 -3.10 4.92 -1.32
N GLY A 96 -3.63 4.22 -2.34
CA GLY A 96 -2.85 3.55 -3.37
C GLY A 96 -2.51 4.44 -4.57
N HIS A 97 -3.44 5.30 -4.98
CA HIS A 97 -3.24 6.16 -6.16
C HIS A 97 -2.75 7.56 -5.81
N LEU A 98 -3.23 8.17 -4.72
CA LEU A 98 -2.89 9.56 -4.37
C LEU A 98 -1.84 9.66 -3.25
N GLY A 99 -1.63 8.59 -2.48
CA GLY A 99 -0.66 8.58 -1.38
C GLY A 99 -1.06 9.44 -0.19
N MET A 100 -2.35 9.72 -0.03
CA MET A 100 -2.88 10.55 1.06
C MET A 100 -3.18 9.65 2.26
N LEU A 101 -2.13 9.24 2.97
CA LEU A 101 -2.23 8.21 4.00
C LEU A 101 -3.00 8.66 5.25
N GLU A 102 -2.76 9.89 5.71
CA GLU A 102 -3.47 10.52 6.83
C GLU A 102 -4.96 10.66 6.55
N HIS A 103 -5.32 11.19 5.38
CA HIS A 103 -6.71 11.22 4.93
C HIS A 103 -7.29 9.80 4.77
N GLY A 104 -6.45 8.83 4.42
CA GLY A 104 -6.81 7.41 4.40
C GLY A 104 -7.22 6.89 5.77
N LEU A 105 -6.57 7.33 6.85
CA LEU A 105 -6.98 6.97 8.21
C LEU A 105 -8.38 7.51 8.52
N GLU A 106 -8.64 8.78 8.19
CA GLU A 106 -9.96 9.41 8.36
C GLU A 106 -11.03 8.74 7.50
N TRP A 107 -10.71 8.36 6.26
CA TRP A 107 -11.62 7.64 5.37
C TRP A 107 -12.07 6.32 5.97
N TRP A 108 -11.13 5.54 6.52
CA TRP A 108 -11.46 4.27 7.17
C TRP A 108 -12.16 4.47 8.52
N GLU A 109 -11.94 5.58 9.20
CA GLU A 109 -12.72 5.96 10.38
C GLU A 109 -14.20 6.12 10.04
N GLY A 110 -14.53 6.86 8.97
CA GLY A 110 -15.90 7.01 8.49
C GLY A 110 -16.57 5.67 8.14
N ARG A 111 -15.81 4.70 7.63
CA ARG A 111 -16.33 3.34 7.41
C ARG A 111 -16.65 2.62 8.73
N LYS A 112 -15.86 2.80 9.79
CA LYS A 112 -16.17 2.22 11.11
C LYS A 112 -17.46 2.81 11.68
N GLU A 113 -17.71 4.09 11.48
CA GLU A 113 -18.99 4.72 11.88
C GLU A 113 -20.18 4.13 11.12
N ALA A 114 -20.04 3.99 9.80
CA ALA A 114 -21.10 3.43 8.96
C ALA A 114 -21.33 1.94 9.20
N ALA A 115 -20.28 1.16 9.44
CA ALA A 115 -20.34 -0.29 9.65
C ALA A 115 -19.39 -0.73 10.79
N PRO A 116 -19.81 -0.62 12.06
CA PRO A 116 -18.95 -0.89 13.22
C PRO A 116 -18.43 -2.32 13.34
N SER A 117 -19.12 -3.29 12.73
CA SER A 117 -18.69 -4.70 12.70
C SER A 117 -17.69 -5.01 11.57
N ASP A 118 -17.44 -4.06 10.67
CA ASP A 118 -16.51 -4.26 9.57
C ASP A 118 -15.06 -4.23 10.08
N VAL A 119 -14.31 -5.27 9.76
CA VAL A 119 -12.90 -5.41 10.18
C VAL A 119 -11.96 -4.83 9.14
N LEU A 120 -12.41 -4.62 7.90
CA LEU A 120 -11.59 -4.06 6.83
C LEU A 120 -10.90 -2.73 7.21
N PRO A 121 -11.59 -1.74 7.81
CA PRO A 121 -10.95 -0.48 8.21
C PRO A 121 -9.71 -0.67 9.08
N TYR A 122 -9.76 -1.59 10.05
CA TYR A 122 -8.63 -1.86 10.94
C TYR A 122 -7.43 -2.44 10.19
N PHE A 123 -7.66 -3.34 9.22
CA PHE A 123 -6.58 -3.86 8.37
C PHE A 123 -5.87 -2.73 7.61
N GLU A 124 -6.64 -1.80 7.07
CA GLU A 124 -6.11 -0.71 6.26
C GLU A 124 -5.43 0.35 7.12
N GLN A 125 -6.02 0.75 8.26
CA GLN A 125 -5.46 1.70 9.21
C GLN A 125 -4.14 1.18 9.81
N VAL A 126 -4.07 -0.08 10.25
CA VAL A 126 -2.81 -0.68 10.72
C VAL A 126 -1.75 -0.69 9.62
N SER A 127 -2.12 -1.02 8.39
CA SER A 127 -1.18 -1.03 7.26
C SER A 127 -0.62 0.36 6.98
N ILE A 128 -1.46 1.41 7.08
CA ILE A 128 -1.03 2.81 6.95
C ILE A 128 -0.08 3.19 8.09
N LEU A 129 -0.44 2.88 9.35
CA LEU A 129 0.37 3.22 10.53
C LEU A 129 1.76 2.56 10.47
N ILE A 130 1.84 1.28 10.06
CA ILE A 130 3.12 0.58 9.84
C ILE A 130 3.97 1.27 8.78
N ARG A 131 3.36 1.69 7.65
CA ARG A 131 4.08 2.39 6.57
C ARG A 131 4.65 3.73 7.03
N LEU A 132 3.90 4.46 7.84
CA LEU A 132 4.28 5.76 8.38
C LEU A 132 5.23 5.65 9.59
N GLY A 133 5.40 4.46 10.18
CA GLY A 133 6.29 4.21 11.32
C GLY A 133 5.64 4.39 12.69
N TYR A 134 4.32 4.53 12.76
CA TYR A 134 3.54 4.71 14.00
C TYR A 134 3.17 3.35 14.60
N PHE A 135 4.17 2.67 15.17
CA PHE A 135 4.03 1.28 15.64
C PHE A 135 3.31 1.13 16.98
N GLU A 136 3.27 2.18 17.80
CA GLU A 136 2.54 2.13 19.07
C GLU A 136 1.04 2.10 18.77
N GLU A 137 0.56 3.06 18.00
CA GLU A 137 -0.82 3.18 17.54
C GLU A 137 -1.21 1.97 16.69
N ALA A 138 -0.34 1.50 15.77
CA ALA A 138 -0.61 0.30 14.99
C ALA A 138 -0.85 -0.93 15.89
N GLY A 139 -0.18 -1.03 17.04
CA GLY A 139 -0.38 -2.09 18.02
C GLY A 139 -1.76 -2.03 18.66
N GLU A 140 -2.23 -0.83 19.03
CA GLU A 140 -3.54 -0.63 19.63
C GLU A 140 -4.67 -1.03 18.65
N TYR A 141 -4.57 -0.59 17.39
CA TYR A 141 -5.52 -0.97 16.35
C TYR A 141 -5.49 -2.49 16.07
N LEU A 142 -4.31 -3.12 16.08
CA LEU A 142 -4.17 -4.57 15.93
C LEU A 142 -4.88 -5.33 17.06
N ASP A 143 -4.79 -4.84 18.29
CA ASP A 143 -5.43 -5.49 19.43
C ASP A 143 -6.96 -5.37 19.37
N VAL A 144 -7.49 -4.25 18.89
CA VAL A 144 -8.93 -4.11 18.62
C VAL A 144 -9.37 -5.03 17.48
N MET A 145 -8.61 -5.06 16.38
CA MET A 145 -8.87 -5.91 15.23
C MET A 145 -8.93 -7.39 15.62
N ASP A 146 -8.00 -7.86 16.43
CA ASP A 146 -7.97 -9.26 16.87
C ASP A 146 -9.20 -9.61 17.71
N ARG A 147 -9.62 -8.73 18.63
CA ARG A 147 -10.88 -8.92 19.40
C ARG A 147 -12.11 -9.00 18.49
N LEU A 148 -12.17 -8.16 17.45
CA LEU A 148 -13.25 -8.22 16.48
C LEU A 148 -13.22 -9.55 15.72
N ILE A 149 -12.06 -10.00 15.24
CA ILE A 149 -11.94 -11.28 14.51
C ILE A 149 -12.31 -12.47 15.40
N GLU A 150 -11.93 -12.45 16.68
CA GLU A 150 -12.35 -13.47 17.65
C GLU A 150 -13.88 -13.54 17.82
N SER A 151 -14.57 -12.40 17.73
CA SER A 151 -16.03 -12.34 17.79
C SER A 151 -16.72 -12.81 16.51
N GLN A 152 -16.03 -12.75 15.36
CA GLN A 152 -16.51 -13.20 14.05
C GLN A 152 -15.47 -14.10 13.36
N PRO A 153 -15.30 -15.34 13.85
CA PRO A 153 -14.22 -16.21 13.40
C PRO A 153 -14.39 -16.59 11.93
N SER A 154 -13.39 -16.22 11.13
CA SER A 154 -13.28 -16.57 9.73
C SER A 154 -11.85 -16.94 9.42
N LYS A 155 -11.62 -18.14 8.88
CA LYS A 155 -10.28 -18.62 8.51
C LYS A 155 -9.55 -17.66 7.56
N SER A 156 -10.29 -16.96 6.70
CA SER A 156 -9.73 -15.97 5.78
C SER A 156 -9.23 -14.74 6.54
N LEU A 157 -10.05 -14.21 7.46
CA LEU A 157 -9.70 -13.06 8.29
C LEU A 157 -8.56 -13.38 9.24
N GLU A 158 -8.59 -14.53 9.92
CA GLU A 158 -7.51 -14.99 10.80
C GLU A 158 -6.17 -15.14 10.05
N SER A 159 -6.22 -15.67 8.83
CA SER A 159 -5.03 -15.79 7.98
C SER A 159 -4.48 -14.43 7.56
N ARG A 160 -5.36 -13.47 7.22
CA ARG A 160 -4.98 -12.09 6.91
C ARG A 160 -4.39 -11.39 8.14
N ALA A 161 -5.01 -11.52 9.31
CA ALA A 161 -4.55 -10.95 10.58
C ALA A 161 -3.18 -11.50 10.97
N ARG A 162 -2.97 -12.81 10.87
CA ARG A 162 -1.66 -13.43 11.13
C ARG A 162 -0.57 -12.90 10.22
N ARG A 163 -0.88 -12.68 8.93
CA ARG A 163 0.09 -12.07 7.99
C ARG A 163 0.42 -10.63 8.39
N LEU A 164 -0.59 -9.82 8.70
CA LEU A 164 -0.40 -8.43 9.10
C LEU A 164 0.39 -8.33 10.41
N ARG A 165 0.08 -9.16 11.41
CA ARG A 165 0.83 -9.27 12.67
C ARG A 165 2.29 -9.64 12.43
N GLY A 166 2.56 -10.58 11.51
CA GLY A 166 3.93 -10.91 11.12
C GLY A 166 4.68 -9.74 10.47
N ILE A 167 4.00 -8.91 9.66
CA ILE A 167 4.58 -7.68 9.08
C ILE A 167 4.84 -6.66 10.19
N PHE A 168 3.87 -6.43 11.09
CA PHE A 168 3.99 -5.53 12.22
C PHE A 168 5.18 -5.87 13.12
N GLU A 169 5.29 -7.13 13.54
CA GLU A 169 6.39 -7.58 14.40
C GLU A 169 7.76 -7.44 13.71
N GLU A 170 7.84 -7.80 12.42
CA GLU A 170 9.07 -7.69 11.66
C GLU A 170 9.51 -6.23 11.50
N GLN A 171 8.61 -5.36 11.02
CA GLN A 171 8.91 -3.95 10.79
C GLN A 171 9.13 -3.20 12.11
N GLY A 172 8.33 -3.47 13.15
CA GLY A 172 8.50 -2.90 14.47
C GLY A 172 9.81 -3.31 15.13
N SER A 173 10.29 -4.55 14.89
CA SER A 173 11.62 -4.96 15.36
C SER A 173 12.75 -4.22 14.64
N MET A 174 12.58 -3.87 13.36
CA MET A 174 13.53 -3.05 12.61
C MET A 174 13.54 -1.61 13.12
N GLU A 175 12.37 -1.05 13.43
CA GLU A 175 12.23 0.27 14.01
C GLU A 175 12.92 0.38 15.37
N LYS A 176 12.73 -0.60 16.25
CA LYS A 176 13.39 -0.64 17.57
C LYS A 176 14.91 -0.69 17.49
N GLU A 177 15.48 -1.26 16.42
CA GLU A 177 16.93 -1.28 16.22
C GLU A 177 17.47 0.08 15.76
N LEU A 178 16.72 0.78 14.90
CA LEU A 178 17.03 2.12 14.42
C LEU A 178 15.74 2.74 13.90
N GLY A 179 15.24 3.73 14.64
CA GLY A 179 14.07 4.49 14.22
C GLY A 179 14.43 5.52 13.16
N PHE A 180 13.41 6.01 12.46
CA PHE A 180 13.59 7.10 11.49
C PHE A 180 12.43 8.08 11.55
N GLU A 181 12.77 9.35 11.78
CA GLU A 181 11.85 10.49 11.79
C GLU A 181 12.13 11.41 10.58
N PRO A 182 11.42 11.25 9.44
CA PRO A 182 11.64 12.07 8.25
C PRO A 182 11.50 13.58 8.49
N GLN A 183 10.62 13.98 9.40
CA GLN A 183 10.40 15.36 9.81
C GLN A 183 11.61 15.98 10.53
N ASN A 184 12.51 15.15 11.06
CA ASN A 184 13.75 15.60 11.65
C ASN A 184 14.87 15.58 10.59
N GLY A 185 15.10 16.73 9.94
CA GLY A 185 16.17 16.86 8.93
C GLY A 185 17.60 16.65 9.46
N LYS A 186 17.80 16.51 10.78
CA LYS A 186 19.08 16.17 11.40
C LYS A 186 19.20 14.71 11.84
N ASP A 187 18.21 13.87 11.53
CA ASP A 187 18.25 12.44 11.80
C ASP A 187 19.41 11.78 11.02
N ASP A 188 20.23 11.00 11.71
CA ASP A 188 21.40 10.30 11.14
C ASP A 188 20.98 9.31 10.01
N SER A 189 19.72 8.87 10.01
CA SER A 189 19.15 8.00 8.98
C SER A 189 19.16 8.65 7.58
N TRP A 190 19.10 9.98 7.49
CA TRP A 190 19.28 10.69 6.23
C TRP A 190 20.68 10.47 5.64
N GLU A 191 21.70 10.34 6.48
CA GLU A 191 23.05 10.01 6.03
C GLU A 191 23.13 8.58 5.47
N LEU A 192 22.43 7.63 6.08
CA LEU A 192 22.35 6.25 5.58
C LEU A 192 21.72 6.20 4.18
N ILE A 193 20.64 6.95 3.96
CA ILE A 193 20.00 7.10 2.65
C ILE A 193 20.98 7.73 1.65
N SER A 194 21.66 8.82 2.04
CA SER A 194 22.62 9.52 1.19
C SER A 194 23.78 8.61 0.75
N ARG A 195 24.30 7.76 1.65
CA ARG A 195 25.36 6.79 1.32
C ARG A 195 24.93 5.75 0.27
N MET A 196 23.64 5.42 0.22
CA MET A 196 23.07 4.43 -0.71
C MET A 196 22.42 5.04 -1.97
N ARG A 197 22.39 6.36 -2.11
CA ARG A 197 21.73 7.11 -3.20
C ARG A 197 22.06 6.63 -4.63
N LYS A 198 23.28 6.11 -4.85
CA LYS A 198 23.75 5.66 -6.17
C LYS A 198 23.46 4.18 -6.47
N LYS A 199 22.92 3.43 -5.51
CA LYS A 199 22.68 1.98 -5.61
C LYS A 199 21.18 1.68 -5.65
N LYS A 200 20.83 0.60 -6.33
CA LYS A 200 19.48 0.03 -6.25
C LYS A 200 19.38 -0.87 -5.00
N PRO A 201 18.18 -1.02 -4.43
CA PRO A 201 17.97 -2.01 -3.38
C PRO A 201 18.23 -3.42 -3.90
N ILE A 202 18.57 -4.31 -2.97
CA ILE A 202 18.87 -5.70 -3.28
C ILE A 202 17.55 -6.45 -3.36
N THR A 203 17.26 -7.10 -4.49
CA THR A 203 16.04 -7.91 -4.62
C THR A 203 16.18 -9.22 -3.86
N GLU A 204 15.06 -9.76 -3.37
CA GLU A 204 15.05 -11.04 -2.66
C GLU A 204 15.62 -12.17 -3.53
N THR A 205 15.19 -12.27 -4.79
CA THR A 205 15.71 -13.28 -5.72
C THR A 205 17.22 -13.16 -5.93
N TYR A 206 17.72 -11.94 -6.12
CA TYR A 206 19.17 -11.73 -6.27
C TYR A 206 19.90 -12.15 -4.99
N PHE A 207 19.38 -11.79 -3.83
CA PHE A 207 19.98 -12.13 -2.54
C PHE A 207 20.00 -13.64 -2.29
N LEU A 208 18.89 -14.33 -2.58
CA LEU A 208 18.78 -15.78 -2.48
C LEU A 208 19.78 -16.49 -3.40
N LEU A 209 19.88 -16.05 -4.66
CA LEU A 209 20.79 -16.65 -5.64
C LEU A 209 22.27 -16.40 -5.32
N MET A 210 22.62 -15.19 -4.89
CA MET A 210 24.02 -14.78 -4.72
C MET A 210 24.60 -15.13 -3.35
N PHE A 211 23.78 -15.23 -2.30
CA PHE A 211 24.25 -15.46 -0.94
C PHE A 211 23.74 -16.78 -0.35
N VAL A 212 22.44 -17.08 -0.49
CA VAL A 212 21.85 -18.27 0.17
C VAL A 212 22.18 -19.55 -0.60
N MET A 213 21.99 -19.57 -1.92
CA MET A 213 22.19 -20.76 -2.74
C MET A 213 23.63 -21.30 -2.70
N PRO A 214 24.70 -20.49 -2.78
CA PRO A 214 26.07 -20.99 -2.67
C PRO A 214 26.36 -21.62 -1.30
N ILE A 215 25.84 -21.03 -0.21
CA ILE A 215 26.01 -21.57 1.14
C ILE A 215 25.31 -22.93 1.26
N VAL A 216 24.06 -23.03 0.81
CA VAL A 216 23.29 -24.28 0.81
C VAL A 216 23.98 -25.35 -0.04
N PHE A 217 24.52 -24.97 -1.20
CA PHE A 217 25.25 -25.89 -2.09
C PHE A 217 26.54 -26.44 -1.45
N LEU A 218 27.33 -25.58 -0.81
CA LEU A 218 28.56 -25.98 -0.13
C LEU A 218 28.25 -26.91 1.05
N LEU A 219 27.24 -26.58 1.86
CA LEU A 219 26.81 -27.42 2.98
C LEU A 219 26.23 -28.75 2.51
N GLY A 220 25.44 -28.75 1.43
CA GLY A 220 24.92 -29.98 0.82
C GLY A 220 26.02 -30.89 0.29
N SER A 221 27.04 -30.31 -0.35
CA SER A 221 28.21 -31.04 -0.84
C SER A 221 29.04 -31.64 0.31
N ALA A 222 29.23 -30.89 1.39
CA ALA A 222 29.88 -31.39 2.59
C ALA A 222 29.07 -32.51 3.27
N ALA A 223 27.74 -32.39 3.33
CA ALA A 223 26.87 -33.44 3.85
C ALA A 223 26.94 -34.73 3.01
N MET A 224 26.97 -34.63 1.68
CA MET A 224 27.18 -35.79 0.80
C MET A 224 28.49 -36.52 1.12
N MET A 225 29.57 -35.77 1.37
CA MET A 225 30.86 -36.36 1.73
C MET A 225 30.82 -37.08 3.08
N LEU A 226 30.14 -36.51 4.08
CA LEU A 226 30.05 -37.08 5.43
C LEU A 226 29.12 -38.29 5.53
N PHE A 227 28.02 -38.30 4.76
CA PHE A 227 27.02 -39.36 4.80
C PHE A 227 27.19 -40.41 3.69
N ALA A 228 28.31 -40.39 2.96
CA ALA A 228 28.54 -41.26 1.80
C ALA A 228 28.34 -42.77 2.09
N GLU A 229 28.67 -43.23 3.30
CA GLU A 229 28.59 -44.64 3.71
C GLU A 229 27.23 -45.04 4.32
N VAL A 230 26.30 -44.10 4.49
CA VAL A 230 25.00 -44.36 5.12
C VAL A 230 23.97 -44.84 4.07
N PRO A 231 23.20 -45.92 4.34
CA PRO A 231 22.09 -46.31 3.47
C PRO A 231 21.09 -45.17 3.30
N TYR A 232 20.57 -44.97 2.09
CA TYR A 232 19.65 -43.87 1.75
C TYR A 232 20.25 -42.45 1.95
N SER A 233 21.58 -42.32 1.95
CA SER A 233 22.30 -41.04 2.13
C SER A 233 21.80 -39.91 1.21
N THR A 234 21.49 -40.21 -0.05
CA THR A 234 20.99 -39.22 -1.01
C THR A 234 19.66 -38.61 -0.58
N ALA A 235 18.71 -39.43 -0.09
CA ALA A 235 17.42 -38.96 0.39
C ALA A 235 17.55 -38.17 1.71
N ILE A 236 18.42 -38.64 2.60
CA ILE A 236 18.71 -37.96 3.88
C ILE A 236 19.33 -36.58 3.63
N VAL A 237 20.34 -36.52 2.75
CA VAL A 237 21.01 -35.27 2.40
C VAL A 237 20.06 -34.32 1.67
N MET A 238 19.19 -34.83 0.79
CA MET A 238 18.17 -34.00 0.13
C MET A 238 17.21 -33.35 1.15
N LEU A 239 16.70 -34.11 2.12
CA LEU A 239 15.85 -33.56 3.18
C LEU A 239 16.61 -32.55 4.04
N LEU A 240 17.88 -32.81 4.34
CA LEU A 240 18.75 -31.90 5.08
C LEU A 240 18.99 -30.59 4.31
N ILE A 241 19.24 -30.65 3.00
CA ILE A 241 19.37 -29.47 2.13
C ILE A 241 18.09 -28.64 2.15
N ILE A 242 16.91 -29.28 2.04
CA ILE A 242 15.62 -28.58 2.11
C ILE A 242 15.47 -27.88 3.46
N ALA A 243 15.74 -28.58 4.57
CA ALA A 243 15.66 -28.01 5.90
C ALA A 243 16.64 -26.83 6.09
N MET A 244 17.89 -26.97 5.63
CA MET A 244 18.88 -25.89 5.65
C MET A 244 18.47 -24.70 4.79
N TYR A 245 17.92 -24.93 3.60
CA TYR A 245 17.45 -23.87 2.72
C TYR A 245 16.38 -23.03 3.42
N PHE A 246 15.35 -23.64 4.00
CA PHE A 246 14.31 -22.90 4.72
C PHE A 246 14.85 -22.21 5.97
N GLY A 247 15.76 -22.86 6.71
CA GLY A 247 16.42 -22.26 7.88
C GLY A 247 17.24 -21.03 7.54
N ILE A 248 18.09 -21.12 6.51
CA ILE A 248 18.93 -20.02 6.03
C ILE A 248 18.06 -18.92 5.41
N ALA A 249 17.06 -19.27 4.59
CA ALA A 249 16.16 -18.29 3.98
C ALA A 249 15.42 -17.44 5.03
N ARG A 250 14.98 -18.06 6.14
CA ARG A 250 14.35 -17.35 7.25
C ARG A 250 15.30 -16.35 7.92
N PHE A 251 16.55 -16.74 8.19
CA PHE A 251 17.54 -15.85 8.80
C PHE A 251 18.02 -14.77 7.83
N SER A 252 18.16 -15.13 6.56
CA SER A 252 18.64 -14.25 5.50
C SER A 252 17.63 -13.13 5.19
N ARG A 253 16.32 -13.38 5.32
CA ARG A 253 15.28 -12.34 5.18
C ARG A 253 15.53 -11.13 6.08
N ARG A 254 15.83 -11.36 7.38
CA ARG A 254 16.11 -10.26 8.32
C ARG A 254 17.36 -9.48 7.91
N LEU A 255 18.39 -10.17 7.43
CA LEU A 255 19.60 -9.51 6.93
C LEU A 255 19.31 -8.67 5.67
N LEU A 256 18.52 -9.20 4.74
CA LEU A 256 18.10 -8.48 3.54
C LEU A 256 17.36 -7.19 3.89
N LEU A 257 16.41 -7.25 4.84
CA LEU A 257 15.69 -6.06 5.32
C LEU A 257 16.64 -5.02 5.91
N LYS A 258 17.65 -5.44 6.67
CA LYS A 258 18.69 -4.52 7.19
C LYS A 258 19.50 -3.88 6.07
N LEU A 259 19.85 -4.63 5.03
CA LEU A 259 20.59 -4.11 3.88
C LEU A 259 19.75 -3.11 3.06
N ASN A 260 18.44 -3.36 2.95
CA ASN A 260 17.49 -2.48 2.27
C ASN A 260 16.87 -1.41 3.19
N ARG A 261 17.33 -1.26 4.42
CA ARG A 261 16.81 -0.26 5.36
C ARG A 261 16.78 1.17 4.77
N PRO A 262 17.81 1.64 4.03
CA PRO A 262 17.76 2.97 3.41
C PRO A 262 16.64 3.14 2.38
N GLU A 263 16.24 2.07 1.68
CA GLU A 263 15.09 2.09 0.78
C GLU A 263 13.78 2.18 1.57
N SER A 264 13.65 1.42 2.66
CA SER A 264 12.48 1.47 3.55
C SER A 264 12.30 2.85 4.17
N PHE A 265 13.39 3.47 4.66
CA PHE A 265 13.36 4.84 5.16
C PHE A 265 12.98 5.83 4.08
N LEU A 266 13.55 5.73 2.87
CA LEU A 266 13.15 6.62 1.78
C LEU A 266 11.67 6.46 1.41
N ASN A 267 11.15 5.22 1.41
CA ASN A 267 9.72 4.98 1.21
C ASN A 267 8.86 5.67 2.28
N ARG A 268 9.25 5.60 3.56
CA ARG A 268 8.56 6.29 4.65
C ARG A 268 8.58 7.80 4.48
N ALA A 269 9.72 8.38 4.14
CA ALA A 269 9.83 9.82 3.91
C ALA A 269 8.94 10.29 2.75
N ILE A 270 8.90 9.54 1.64
CA ILE A 270 8.03 9.85 0.50
C ILE A 270 6.55 9.67 0.88
N ASP A 271 6.22 8.64 1.67
CA ASP A 271 4.86 8.42 2.18
C ASP A 271 4.40 9.55 3.13
N ILE A 272 5.28 10.10 3.97
CA ILE A 272 4.99 11.27 4.82
C ILE A 272 4.85 12.54 3.98
N GLU A 273 5.76 12.77 3.03
CA GLU A 273 5.71 13.91 2.11
C GLU A 273 4.43 13.91 1.28
N SER A 274 4.05 12.75 0.72
CA SER A 274 2.78 12.62 0.01
C SER A 274 1.60 12.83 0.94
N SER A 275 1.63 12.31 2.17
CA SER A 275 0.51 12.45 3.09
C SER A 275 0.30 13.89 3.56
N SER A 276 1.37 14.56 3.97
CA SER A 276 1.35 15.93 4.50
C SER A 276 1.17 17.00 3.42
N GLY A 277 1.54 16.71 2.17
CA GLY A 277 1.61 17.72 1.11
C GLY A 277 2.80 18.67 1.25
N MET A 278 3.77 18.33 2.12
CA MET A 278 4.94 19.15 2.44
C MET A 278 6.23 18.36 2.21
N VAL A 279 7.27 19.06 1.79
CA VAL A 279 8.57 18.49 1.42
C VAL A 279 9.41 18.18 2.65
N CYS A 280 9.90 16.93 2.74
CA CYS A 280 10.93 16.55 3.71
C CYS A 280 12.16 15.89 3.06
N VAL A 281 12.02 15.34 1.83
CA VAL A 281 13.13 14.66 1.15
C VAL A 281 14.12 15.70 0.57
N PRO A 282 15.41 15.66 0.96
CA PRO A 282 16.44 16.55 0.42
C PRO A 282 16.65 16.40 -1.09
N ASN A 283 16.95 17.51 -1.78
CA ASN A 283 17.17 17.54 -3.24
C ASN A 283 18.29 16.59 -3.70
N GLU A 284 19.37 16.45 -2.93
CA GLU A 284 20.46 15.50 -3.23
C GLU A 284 19.99 14.05 -3.30
N ILE A 285 18.93 13.70 -2.56
CA ILE A 285 18.34 12.37 -2.56
C ILE A 285 17.33 12.25 -3.70
N ARG A 286 16.58 13.31 -4.04
CA ARG A 286 15.64 13.31 -5.19
C ARG A 286 16.31 13.01 -6.52
N GLU A 287 17.48 13.59 -6.75
CA GLU A 287 18.26 13.36 -7.99
C GLU A 287 18.90 11.96 -8.07
N SER A 288 18.67 11.12 -7.06
CA SER A 288 19.37 9.85 -6.92
C SER A 288 18.75 8.68 -7.69
N LYS A 289 19.57 7.65 -7.92
CA LYS A 289 19.12 6.38 -8.52
C LYS A 289 18.19 5.61 -7.59
N LEU A 290 18.37 5.76 -6.28
CA LEU A 290 17.52 5.14 -5.27
C LEU A 290 16.12 5.76 -5.29
N TYR A 291 16.03 7.10 -5.28
CA TYR A 291 14.76 7.81 -5.33
C TYR A 291 13.97 7.52 -6.60
N SER A 292 14.62 7.64 -7.77
CA SER A 292 13.99 7.28 -9.04
C SER A 292 13.51 5.83 -9.10
N HIS A 293 14.20 4.89 -8.44
CA HIS A 293 13.73 3.51 -8.33
C HIS A 293 12.46 3.40 -7.47
N VAL A 294 12.45 4.03 -6.30
CA VAL A 294 11.32 4.02 -5.37
C VAL A 294 10.09 4.68 -6.00
N VAL A 295 10.22 5.90 -6.55
CA VAL A 295 9.10 6.64 -7.16
C VAL A 295 8.56 5.92 -8.39
N ARG A 296 9.40 5.27 -9.20
CA ARG A 296 8.96 4.51 -10.39
C ARG A 296 8.05 3.33 -10.05
N SER A 297 8.14 2.78 -8.84
CA SER A 297 7.24 1.71 -8.39
C SER A 297 5.86 2.22 -7.96
N ARG A 298 5.68 3.54 -7.80
CA ARG A 298 4.40 4.14 -7.43
C ARG A 298 3.49 4.33 -8.65
N THR A 299 2.20 4.50 -8.40
CA THR A 299 1.19 4.72 -9.44
C THR A 299 1.40 6.07 -10.16
N PRO A 300 0.94 6.25 -11.41
CA PRO A 300 1.10 7.52 -12.14
C PRO A 300 0.49 8.72 -11.40
N ALA A 301 -0.75 8.59 -10.91
CA ALA A 301 -1.38 9.62 -10.08
C ALA A 301 -0.53 10.03 -8.87
N TYR A 302 0.13 9.07 -8.22
CA TYR A 302 1.00 9.32 -7.08
C TYR A 302 2.22 10.12 -7.51
N GLN A 303 2.86 9.74 -8.62
CA GLN A 303 4.05 10.41 -9.15
C GLN A 303 3.73 11.86 -9.56
N GLU A 304 2.61 12.07 -10.24
CA GLU A 304 2.13 13.41 -10.63
C GLU A 304 1.88 14.27 -9.40
N ARG A 305 1.20 13.74 -8.38
CA ARG A 305 0.94 14.47 -7.13
C ARG A 305 2.22 14.79 -6.37
N LEU A 306 3.17 13.86 -6.32
CA LEU A 306 4.48 14.10 -5.69
C LEU A 306 5.24 15.22 -6.40
N GLY A 307 5.15 15.32 -7.72
CA GLY A 307 5.71 16.43 -8.50
C GLY A 307 5.10 17.79 -8.11
N ILE A 308 3.78 17.84 -7.93
CA ILE A 308 3.09 19.08 -7.49
C ILE A 308 3.53 19.50 -6.08
N ILE A 309 3.72 18.54 -5.16
CA ILE A 309 4.22 18.80 -3.81
C ILE A 309 5.66 19.29 -3.85
N GLU A 310 6.50 18.73 -4.73
CA GLU A 310 7.87 19.19 -4.91
C GLU A 310 7.93 20.64 -5.43
N GLU A 311 7.05 20.99 -6.38
CA GLU A 311 6.92 22.34 -6.91
C GLU A 311 6.46 23.36 -5.85
N SER A 312 5.62 22.95 -4.89
CA SER A 312 5.19 23.85 -3.80
C SER A 312 6.35 24.24 -2.88
N SER A 313 7.33 23.35 -2.72
CA SER A 313 8.53 23.54 -1.90
C SER A 313 8.25 23.98 -0.45
N GLU A 314 7.06 23.64 0.07
CA GLU A 314 6.68 23.93 1.45
C GLU A 314 7.37 22.94 2.40
N PRO A 315 8.20 23.38 3.36
CA PRO A 315 8.97 22.47 4.20
C PRO A 315 8.12 21.84 5.29
N LEU A 316 8.27 20.53 5.50
CA LEU A 316 7.61 19.81 6.58
C LEU A 316 8.08 20.34 7.95
N PRO A 317 7.16 20.79 8.83
CA PRO A 317 7.53 21.24 10.17
C PRO A 317 8.16 20.12 10.99
N ARG A 318 9.20 20.45 11.77
CA ARG A 318 9.85 19.48 12.67
C ARG A 318 8.90 18.86 13.71
N LYS A 319 7.86 19.60 14.10
CA LYS A 319 6.84 19.15 15.05
C LYS A 319 5.64 18.50 14.38
N TRP A 320 5.72 18.24 13.07
CA TRP A 320 4.64 17.54 12.38
C TRP A 320 4.45 16.16 13.00
N THR A 321 3.19 15.83 13.26
CA THR A 321 2.73 14.55 13.80
C THR A 321 1.50 14.16 13.01
N LEU A 322 1.36 12.85 12.76
CA LEU A 322 0.19 12.30 12.11
C LEU A 322 -1.06 12.51 12.97
N ASN A 323 -2.15 12.96 12.37
CA ASN A 323 -3.45 12.91 13.01
C ASN A 323 -3.99 11.47 12.96
N VAL A 324 -3.84 10.73 14.05
CA VAL A 324 -4.39 9.37 14.17
C VAL A 324 -5.78 9.48 14.80
N PRO A 325 -6.84 8.92 14.16
CA PRO A 325 -8.16 8.89 14.77
C PRO A 325 -8.16 8.21 16.14
N GLU A 326 -9.03 8.66 17.05
CA GLU A 326 -9.18 8.00 18.35
C GLU A 326 -9.86 6.62 18.19
N LEU A 327 -9.43 5.64 18.98
CA LEU A 327 -9.87 4.24 18.91
C LEU A 327 -11.22 3.95 19.57
#